data_AF-A0A957YNN8-F1
#
_entry.id   AF-A0A957YNN8-F1
#
_cell.length_a   1.000
_cell.length_b   1.000
_cell.length_c   1.000
_cell.angle_alpha   90.00
_cell.angle_beta   90.00
_cell.angle_gamma   90.00
#
_symmetry.space_group_name_H-M   'P 1'
#
loop_
_entity.id
_entity.type
_entity.pdbx_description
1 polymer ?
#
loop_
_entity_poly.entity_id
_entity_poly.type
_entity_poly.pdbx_seq_one_letter_code
_entity_poly.pdbx_strand_id
1 'polypeptide(L)'
;MNIRSNAEAIQILNDTERSILEREQAIHFLVATPTRENLEHLVNVLEDDAFGVRWTAAAELANAGRLALEPLLRALIDRPSSVWLRESAYHVLHYMPGNLLRQQTAHLQQALKGAGANVAATEAAGALLHELLEAEAMHA
;
A
#
# COMPACT_ATOMS: atom_id res chain seq x y z
N MET A 1 -21.12 10.31 -5.43
CA MET A 1 -20.52 11.67 -5.36
C MET A 1 -19.66 11.90 -6.59
N ASN A 2 -19.45 13.13 -7.06
CA ASN A 2 -18.56 13.41 -8.20
C ASN A 2 -17.30 14.13 -7.70
N ILE A 3 -16.23 13.38 -7.42
CA ILE A 3 -14.93 13.89 -7.00
C ILE A 3 -14.23 14.52 -8.20
N ARG A 4 -13.63 15.70 -8.03
CA ARG A 4 -13.15 16.56 -9.13
C ARG A 4 -11.62 16.69 -9.17
N SER A 5 -10.92 16.27 -8.12
CA SER A 5 -9.47 16.39 -8.04
C SER A 5 -8.86 15.43 -7.03
N ASN A 6 -7.55 15.14 -7.16
CA ASN A 6 -6.81 14.35 -6.17
C ASN A 6 -6.85 15.03 -4.79
N ALA A 7 -6.73 16.36 -4.73
CA ALA A 7 -6.80 17.11 -3.48
C ALA A 7 -8.15 16.91 -2.76
N GLU A 8 -9.25 16.94 -3.50
CA GLU A 8 -10.59 16.65 -2.96
C GLU A 8 -10.70 15.20 -2.48
N ALA A 9 -10.20 14.24 -3.25
CA ALA A 9 -10.17 12.84 -2.84
C ALA A 9 -9.38 12.64 -1.52
N ILE A 10 -8.19 13.24 -1.44
CA ILE A 10 -7.33 13.17 -0.24
C ILE A 10 -8.03 13.81 0.96
N GLN A 11 -8.72 14.94 0.77
CA GLN A 11 -9.50 15.58 1.85
C GLN A 11 -10.61 14.65 2.35
N ILE A 12 -11.33 13.98 1.46
CA ILE A 12 -12.37 13.01 1.82
C ILE A 12 -11.76 11.83 2.61
N LEU A 13 -10.59 11.33 2.19
CA LEU A 13 -9.91 10.24 2.90
C LEU A 13 -9.48 10.62 4.31
N ASN A 14 -9.02 11.86 4.52
CA ASN A 14 -8.54 12.34 5.81
C ASN A 14 -9.67 12.76 6.78
N ASP A 15 -10.90 12.89 6.29
CA ASP A 15 -12.06 13.27 7.08
C ASP A 15 -12.74 12.00 7.65
N THR A 16 -12.47 11.69 8.92
CA THR A 16 -12.98 10.48 9.60
C THR A 16 -14.50 10.51 9.81
N GLU A 17 -15.14 11.68 9.70
CA GLU A 17 -16.59 11.82 9.79
C GLU A 17 -17.29 11.45 8.47
N ARG A 18 -16.53 11.29 7.37
CA ARG A 18 -17.08 10.83 6.10
C ARG A 18 -17.52 9.38 6.18
N SER A 19 -18.59 9.07 5.46
CA SER A 19 -19.06 7.69 5.37
C SER A 19 -17.99 6.81 4.71
N ILE A 20 -17.97 5.53 5.09
CA ILE A 20 -17.10 4.52 4.45
C ILE A 20 -17.25 4.58 2.93
N LEU A 21 -18.48 4.70 2.42
CA LEU A 21 -18.77 4.77 1.00
C LEU A 21 -18.14 5.99 0.28
N GLU A 22 -18.15 7.17 0.91
CA GLU A 22 -17.50 8.36 0.34
C GLU A 22 -15.97 8.18 0.28
N ARG A 23 -15.40 7.56 1.32
CA ARG A 23 -13.95 7.31 1.42
C ARG A 23 -13.51 6.24 0.43
N GLU A 24 -14.30 5.17 0.24
CA GLU A 24 -14.09 4.18 -0.82
C GLU A 24 -14.14 4.81 -2.21
N GLN A 25 -15.09 5.72 -2.47
CA GLN A 25 -15.13 6.47 -3.73
C GLN A 25 -13.88 7.31 -3.96
N ALA A 26 -13.30 7.89 -2.90
CA ALA A 26 -12.04 8.62 -2.98
C ALA A 26 -10.85 7.71 -3.28
N ILE A 27 -10.81 6.49 -2.73
CA ILE A 27 -9.81 5.47 -3.08
C ILE A 27 -9.89 5.16 -4.59
N HIS A 28 -11.08 4.85 -5.08
CA HIS A 28 -11.29 4.52 -6.50
C HIS A 28 -10.93 5.68 -7.43
N PHE A 29 -11.17 6.92 -7.00
CA PHE A 29 -10.77 8.10 -7.76
C PHE A 29 -9.24 8.20 -7.90
N LEU A 30 -8.50 8.01 -6.82
CA LEU A 30 -7.03 8.13 -6.83
C LEU A 30 -6.36 7.00 -7.63
N VAL A 31 -6.86 5.76 -7.52
CA VAL A 31 -6.26 4.62 -8.24
C VAL A 31 -6.52 4.65 -9.74
N ALA A 32 -7.56 5.37 -10.20
CA ALA A 32 -7.83 5.56 -11.63
C ALA A 32 -6.67 6.27 -12.36
N THR A 33 -5.84 7.03 -11.63
CA THR A 33 -4.58 7.60 -12.12
C THR A 33 -3.46 7.27 -11.12
N PRO A 34 -2.81 6.09 -11.21
CA PRO A 34 -1.91 5.57 -10.18
C PRO A 34 -0.53 6.24 -10.24
N THR A 35 -0.47 7.53 -9.92
CA THR A 35 0.80 8.25 -9.72
C THR A 35 1.46 7.79 -8.42
N ARG A 36 2.77 7.98 -8.29
CA ARG A 36 3.52 7.69 -7.05
C ARG A 36 2.88 8.35 -5.83
N GLU A 37 2.53 9.63 -5.95
CA GLU A 37 1.86 10.42 -4.91
C GLU A 37 0.50 9.83 -4.53
N ASN A 38 -0.35 9.47 -5.51
CA ASN A 38 -1.64 8.87 -5.23
C ASN A 38 -1.50 7.53 -4.49
N LEU A 39 -0.54 6.70 -4.92
CA LEU A 39 -0.27 5.43 -4.26
C LEU A 39 0.30 5.60 -2.85
N GLU A 40 1.13 6.62 -2.60
CA GLU A 40 1.57 6.98 -1.25
C GLU A 40 0.40 7.35 -0.34
N HIS A 41 -0.58 8.12 -0.85
CA HIS A 41 -1.80 8.41 -0.11
C HIS A 41 -2.61 7.15 0.20
N LEU A 42 -2.78 6.24 -0.77
CA LEU A 42 -3.48 4.97 -0.54
C LEU A 42 -2.75 4.07 0.45
N VAL A 43 -1.42 4.07 0.46
CA VAL A 43 -0.62 3.35 1.47
C VAL A 43 -0.88 3.89 2.88
N ASN A 44 -1.10 5.20 3.05
CA ASN A 44 -1.48 5.76 4.35
C ASN A 44 -2.87 5.30 4.80
N VAL A 45 -3.80 5.08 3.86
CA VAL A 45 -5.15 4.56 4.17
C VAL A 45 -5.13 3.13 4.69
N LEU A 46 -4.04 2.38 4.51
CA LEU A 46 -3.87 1.04 5.08
C LEU A 46 -3.87 1.02 6.62
N GLU A 47 -3.73 2.17 7.26
CA GLU A 47 -3.80 2.34 8.71
C GLU A 47 -5.10 2.97 9.20
N ASP A 48 -6.06 3.17 8.29
CA ASP A 48 -7.34 3.77 8.64
C ASP A 48 -8.10 3.00 9.73
N ASP A 49 -8.90 3.65 10.57
CA ASP A 49 -9.64 2.95 11.63
C ASP A 49 -10.80 2.08 11.09
N ALA A 50 -11.40 2.47 9.97
CA ALA A 50 -12.51 1.73 9.36
C ALA A 50 -12.01 0.56 8.51
N PHE A 51 -12.37 -0.66 8.91
CA PHE A 51 -11.95 -1.89 8.22
C PHE A 51 -12.29 -1.90 6.73
N GLY A 52 -13.50 -1.46 6.34
CA GLY A 52 -13.91 -1.41 4.93
C GLY A 52 -13.02 -0.50 4.09
N VAL A 53 -12.61 0.63 4.66
CA VAL A 53 -11.72 1.59 3.98
C VAL A 53 -10.31 1.01 3.84
N ARG A 54 -9.75 0.40 4.90
CA ARG A 54 -8.45 -0.31 4.81
C ARG A 54 -8.48 -1.42 3.77
N TRP A 55 -9.53 -2.23 3.76
CA TRP A 55 -9.68 -3.34 2.81
C TRP A 55 -9.74 -2.86 1.37
N THR A 56 -10.53 -1.82 1.10
CA THR A 56 -10.63 -1.24 -0.24
C THR A 56 -9.29 -0.67 -0.70
N ALA A 57 -8.55 0.04 0.17
CA ALA A 57 -7.21 0.53 -0.18
C ALA A 57 -6.24 -0.62 -0.47
N ALA A 58 -6.27 -1.69 0.35
CA ALA A 58 -5.42 -2.85 0.15
C ALA A 58 -5.72 -3.57 -1.18
N ALA A 59 -7.00 -3.74 -1.52
CA ALA A 59 -7.43 -4.36 -2.76
C ALA A 59 -6.99 -3.54 -3.99
N GLU A 60 -7.16 -2.22 -3.96
CA GLU A 60 -6.78 -1.34 -5.07
C GLU A 60 -5.26 -1.23 -5.22
N LEU A 61 -4.50 -1.19 -4.12
CA LEU A 61 -3.04 -1.28 -4.16
C LEU A 61 -2.56 -2.63 -4.72
N ALA A 62 -3.23 -3.74 -4.38
CA ALA A 62 -2.91 -5.04 -4.97
C ALA A 62 -3.14 -5.06 -6.48
N ASN A 63 -4.25 -4.46 -6.95
CA ASN A 63 -4.55 -4.32 -8.38
C ASN A 63 -3.54 -3.42 -9.11
N ALA A 64 -3.02 -2.38 -8.46
CA ALA A 64 -1.95 -1.53 -8.99
C ALA A 64 -0.61 -2.28 -9.16
N GLY A 65 -0.45 -3.44 -8.51
CA GLY A 65 0.66 -4.37 -8.73
C GLY A 65 2.02 -3.75 -8.45
N ARG A 66 2.96 -3.85 -9.41
CA ARG A 66 4.35 -3.38 -9.24
C ARG A 66 4.44 -1.90 -8.85
N LEU A 67 3.52 -1.05 -9.33
CA LEU A 67 3.54 0.39 -9.04
C LEU A 67 3.33 0.68 -7.54
N ALA A 68 2.59 -0.18 -6.84
CA ALA A 68 2.32 -0.02 -5.41
C ALA A 68 3.49 -0.49 -4.52
N LEU A 69 4.45 -1.26 -5.06
CA LEU A 69 5.53 -1.84 -4.26
C LEU A 69 6.41 -0.77 -3.63
N GLU A 70 6.96 0.17 -4.40
CA GLU A 70 7.88 1.16 -3.85
C GLU A 70 7.24 2.00 -2.72
N PRO A 71 6.05 2.61 -2.88
CA PRO A 71 5.38 3.33 -1.80
C PRO A 71 5.12 2.46 -0.56
N LEU A 72 4.69 1.21 -0.75
CA LEU A 72 4.40 0.28 0.34
C LEU A 72 5.67 -0.10 1.12
N LEU A 73 6.77 -0.37 0.41
CA LEU A 73 8.05 -0.75 1.02
C LEU A 73 8.64 0.39 1.84
N ARG A 74 8.62 1.61 1.30
CA ARG A 74 9.06 2.81 2.04
C ARG A 74 8.25 2.98 3.32
N ALA A 75 6.93 2.85 3.24
CA ALA A 75 6.08 2.95 4.42
C ALA A 75 6.40 1.91 5.51
N LEU A 76 6.69 0.66 5.13
CA LEU A 76 7.06 -0.40 6.07
C LEU A 76 8.43 -0.16 6.73
N ILE A 77 9.35 0.52 6.04
CA ILE A 77 10.64 0.95 6.57
C ILE A 77 10.47 2.13 7.53
N ASP A 78 9.65 3.11 7.16
CA ASP A 78 9.47 4.35 7.92
C ASP A 78 8.61 4.15 9.19
N ARG A 79 7.65 3.21 9.14
CA ARG A 79 6.69 2.95 10.23
C ARG A 79 6.74 1.49 10.70
N PRO A 80 7.91 0.99 11.13
CA PRO A 80 8.10 -0.43 11.39
C PRO A 80 7.20 -0.96 12.50
N SER A 81 6.82 -0.12 13.46
CA SER A 81 5.99 -0.48 14.60
C SER A 81 4.50 -0.58 14.29
N SER A 82 4.02 -0.06 13.15
CA SER A 82 2.59 -0.07 12.85
C SER A 82 2.08 -1.48 12.56
N VAL A 83 1.20 -1.98 13.44
CA VAL A 83 0.54 -3.28 13.27
C VAL A 83 -0.44 -3.22 12.11
N TRP A 84 -1.24 -2.16 12.01
CA TRP A 84 -2.24 -2.00 10.95
C TRP A 84 -1.59 -1.95 9.57
N LEU A 85 -0.48 -1.22 9.43
CA LEU A 85 0.25 -1.18 8.16
C LEU A 85 0.75 -2.56 7.78
N ARG A 86 1.32 -3.33 8.70
CA ARG A 86 1.85 -4.68 8.39
C ARG A 86 0.74 -5.66 8.01
N GLU A 87 -0.38 -5.67 8.73
CA GLU A 87 -1.53 -6.54 8.42
C GLU A 87 -2.15 -6.18 7.06
N SER A 88 -2.39 -4.89 6.82
CA SER A 88 -2.93 -4.42 5.54
C SER A 88 -1.95 -4.64 4.39
N ALA A 89 -0.65 -4.42 4.59
CA ALA A 89 0.39 -4.73 3.62
C ALA A 89 0.40 -6.22 3.27
N TYR A 90 0.20 -7.10 4.26
CA TYR A 90 0.09 -8.53 3.99
C TYR A 90 -1.07 -8.82 3.02
N HIS A 91 -2.22 -8.17 3.20
CA HIS A 91 -3.34 -8.31 2.26
C HIS A 91 -2.99 -7.81 0.85
N VAL A 92 -2.32 -6.66 0.74
CA VAL A 92 -1.83 -6.16 -0.56
C VAL A 92 -0.96 -7.22 -1.25
N LEU A 93 0.04 -7.75 -0.54
CA LEU A 93 0.96 -8.76 -1.09
C LEU A 93 0.26 -10.07 -1.45
N HIS A 94 -0.67 -10.51 -0.60
CA HIS A 94 -1.39 -11.76 -0.77
C HIS A 94 -2.31 -11.74 -2.00
N TYR A 95 -2.99 -10.62 -2.25
CA TYR A 95 -3.93 -10.48 -3.36
C TYR A 95 -3.32 -9.94 -4.65
N MET A 96 -2.02 -9.66 -4.68
CA MET A 96 -1.36 -9.17 -5.89
C MET A 96 -1.46 -10.18 -7.06
N PRO A 97 -1.82 -9.71 -8.27
CA PRO A 97 -1.86 -10.55 -9.45
C PRO A 97 -0.44 -10.86 -9.96
N GLY A 98 -0.31 -11.98 -10.67
CA GLY A 98 0.95 -12.39 -11.29
C GLY A 98 1.82 -13.29 -10.40
N ASN A 99 2.31 -14.38 -10.98
CA ASN A 99 3.13 -15.36 -10.25
C ASN A 99 4.50 -14.80 -9.85
N LEU A 100 5.14 -14.03 -10.75
CA LEU A 100 6.46 -13.46 -10.51
C LEU A 100 6.43 -12.46 -9.34
N LEU A 101 5.46 -11.54 -9.31
CA LEU A 101 5.35 -10.57 -8.22
C LEU A 101 5.13 -11.28 -6.88
N ARG A 102 4.25 -12.29 -6.82
CA ARG A 102 4.05 -13.07 -5.59
C ARG A 102 5.30 -13.80 -5.14
N GLN A 103 6.12 -14.29 -6.07
CA GLN A 103 7.41 -14.91 -5.73
C GLN A 103 8.40 -13.87 -5.18
N GLN A 104 8.50 -12.71 -5.83
CA GLN A 104 9.35 -11.60 -5.39
C GLN A 104 8.96 -11.08 -4.00
N THR A 105 7.67 -11.00 -3.69
CA THR A 105 7.18 -10.48 -2.41
C THR A 105 7.02 -11.55 -1.33
N ALA A 106 7.31 -12.83 -1.62
CA ALA A 106 7.02 -13.94 -0.72
C ALA A 106 7.75 -13.82 0.63
N HIS A 107 9.03 -13.43 0.60
CA HIS A 107 9.83 -13.28 1.81
C HIS A 107 9.29 -12.15 2.69
N LEU A 108 9.01 -10.99 2.10
CA LEU A 108 8.39 -9.87 2.81
C LEU A 108 7.03 -10.27 3.39
N GLN A 109 6.18 -10.96 2.62
CA GLN A 109 4.87 -11.41 3.09
C GLN A 109 4.96 -12.32 4.32
N GLN A 110 6.01 -13.15 4.42
CA GLN A 110 6.27 -13.96 5.61
C GLN A 110 6.75 -13.10 6.79
N ALA A 111 7.63 -12.13 6.52
CA ALA A 111 8.23 -11.25 7.52
C ALA A 111 7.23 -10.27 8.18
N LEU A 112 6.07 -10.03 7.57
CA LEU A 112 5.02 -9.16 8.12
C LEU A 112 4.32 -9.74 9.36
N LYS A 113 4.53 -11.02 9.70
CA LYS A 113 3.79 -11.73 10.75
C LYS A 113 4.66 -12.13 11.94
N GLY A 114 4.02 -12.22 13.10
CA GLY A 114 4.61 -12.83 14.30
C GLY A 114 5.39 -11.86 15.19
N ALA A 115 6.00 -12.41 16.23
CA ALA A 115 6.86 -11.65 17.14
C ALA A 115 8.12 -11.18 16.40
N GLY A 116 8.48 -9.90 16.54
CA GLY A 116 9.62 -9.31 15.84
C GLY A 116 9.33 -8.93 14.37
N ALA A 117 8.08 -9.01 13.92
CA ALA A 117 7.68 -8.63 12.57
C ALA A 117 8.04 -7.19 12.20
N ASN A 118 8.16 -6.28 13.18
CA ASN A 118 8.64 -4.93 12.93
C ASN A 118 10.07 -4.93 12.35
N VAL A 119 11.01 -5.67 12.95
CA VAL A 119 12.40 -5.74 12.47
C VAL A 119 12.48 -6.54 11.17
N ALA A 120 11.89 -7.74 11.15
CA ALA A 120 11.94 -8.62 9.99
C ALA A 120 11.30 -7.99 8.74
N ALA A 121 10.15 -7.32 8.89
CA ALA A 121 9.49 -6.65 7.77
C ALA A 121 10.31 -5.48 7.24
N THR A 122 10.97 -4.70 8.11
CA THR A 122 11.84 -3.59 7.67
C THR A 122 13.04 -4.09 6.89
N GLU A 123 13.70 -5.15 7.36
CA GLU A 123 14.83 -5.76 6.65
C GLU A 123 14.41 -6.30 5.27
N ALA A 124 13.33 -7.08 5.23
CA ALA A 124 12.81 -7.63 3.98
C ALA A 124 12.32 -6.53 3.02
N ALA A 125 11.69 -5.47 3.53
CA ALA A 125 11.25 -4.35 2.72
C ALA A 125 12.42 -3.55 2.15
N GLY A 126 13.47 -3.32 2.94
CA GLY A 126 14.69 -2.64 2.51
C GLY A 126 15.42 -3.41 1.41
N ALA A 127 15.56 -4.74 1.56
CA ALA A 127 16.17 -5.60 0.55
C ALA A 127 15.39 -5.55 -0.78
N LEU A 128 14.07 -5.73 -0.72
CA LEU A 128 13.23 -5.70 -1.93
C LEU A 128 13.20 -4.30 -2.58
N LEU A 129 13.21 -3.22 -1.79
CA LEU A 129 13.27 -1.86 -2.33
C LEU A 129 14.60 -1.62 -3.06
N HIS A 130 15.71 -2.09 -2.51
CA HIS A 130 17.01 -2.00 -3.17
C HIS A 130 17.01 -2.74 -4.52
N GLU A 131 16.52 -3.98 -4.55
CA GLU A 131 16.40 -4.78 -5.78
C GLU A 131 15.54 -4.08 -6.86
N LEU A 132 14.42 -3.47 -6.46
CA LEU A 132 13.54 -2.77 -7.39
C LEU A 132 14.22 -1.55 -8.02
N LEU A 133 14.96 -0.77 -7.23
CA LEU A 133 15.65 0.43 -7.70
C LEU A 133 16.87 0.11 -8.57
N GLU A 134 17.60 -0.96 -8.24
CA GLU A 134 18.70 -1.44 -9.09
C GLU A 134 18.21 -1.94 -10.44
N ALA A 135 17.10 -2.69 -10.46
CA ALA A 135 16.49 -3.15 -11.70
C ALA A 135 16.09 -1.98 -12.60
N GLU A 136 15.57 -0.88 -12.03
CA GLU A 136 15.20 0.30 -12.82
C GLU A 136 16.43 1.04 -13.36
N ALA A 137 17.50 1.17 -12.57
CA ALA A 137 18.74 1.80 -13.00
C ALA A 137 19.45 1.04 -14.15
N MET A 138 19.30 -0.29 -14.23
CA MET A 138 19.88 -1.10 -15.32
C MET A 138 19.13 -0.99 -16.66
N HIS A 139 17.88 -0.54 -16.64
CA HIS A 139 17.02 -0.45 -17.84
C HIS A 139 16.74 0.99 -18.30
N ALA A 140 17.29 1.98 -17.59
CA ALA A 140 17.24 3.41 -17.93
C ALA A 140 18.44 3.83 -18.78
#